data_AF-A0A535CAZ4-F1
#
_entry.id   AF-A0A535CAZ4-F1
#
_cell.length_a   1.000
_cell.length_b   1.000
_cell.length_c   1.000
_cell.angle_alpha   90.00
_cell.angle_beta   90.00
_cell.angle_gamma   90.00
#
_symmetry.space_group_name_H-M   'P 1'
#
loop_
_entity.id
_entity.type
_entity.pdbx_description
1 polymer ?
#
loop_
_entity_poly.entity_id
_entity_poly.type
_entity_poly.pdbx_seq_one_letter_code
_entity_poly.pdbx_strand_id
1 'polypeptide(L)'
;MRQPMRTDDIVIEHDQSLLTRWRIWYFLALALLAISLIGQQPIAFLALRHLVFTQGVSQHNVFFGDEVTLSMSIENQKFLLLPWLQVENPITPPLTLLRKRTMKLQRVEHDTISSTWLFWSFQRVSRSYRILCQSRGIHVFGPIHMGSSDPFGWLDREARLPLYEMLLVYPLTVPLETLGLASIRPQGEYATQRYLLEDPLRYAGVRDYVIGDDPRRIHWKASAHTGALRSKIYEPSSLRRLLVLLDVWNYSDLAKGPDLDIQELTIAAAASIGVWALEEGYLRSF
;
A
#
# COMPACT_ATOMS: atom_id res chain seq x y z
N MET A 1 -13.84 -111.24 18.33
CA MET A 1 -13.21 -110.38 19.37
C MET A 1 -12.85 -109.06 18.71
N ARG A 2 -13.75 -108.06 18.63
CA ARG A 2 -13.96 -106.97 19.61
C ARG A 2 -12.66 -106.40 20.19
N GLN A 3 -12.20 -105.26 19.66
CA GLN A 3 -12.18 -103.96 20.35
C GLN A 3 -11.93 -102.82 19.34
N PRO A 4 -12.66 -101.69 19.41
CA PRO A 4 -12.44 -100.54 18.54
C PRO A 4 -11.34 -99.63 19.11
N MET A 5 -10.48 -99.12 18.24
CA MET A 5 -9.44 -98.15 18.58
C MET A 5 -10.10 -96.78 18.80
N ARG A 6 -9.85 -96.25 20.00
CA ARG A 6 -10.34 -95.00 20.57
C ARG A 6 -10.01 -93.82 19.66
N THR A 7 -11.04 -93.14 19.16
CA THR A 7 -10.94 -91.76 18.65
C THR A 7 -10.55 -90.87 19.82
N ASP A 8 -9.32 -90.37 19.80
CA ASP A 8 -8.91 -89.28 20.68
C ASP A 8 -9.57 -88.00 20.16
N ASP A 9 -10.53 -87.50 20.93
CA ASP A 9 -11.13 -86.19 20.75
C ASP A 9 -10.01 -85.13 20.82
N ILE A 10 -9.61 -84.61 19.67
CA ILE A 10 -8.83 -83.37 19.58
C ILE A 10 -9.80 -82.26 20.02
N VAL A 11 -9.88 -82.04 21.33
CA VAL A 11 -10.47 -80.85 21.90
C VAL A 11 -9.60 -79.69 21.42
N ILE A 12 -10.04 -79.04 20.35
CA ILE A 12 -9.60 -77.69 19.99
C ILE A 12 -10.15 -76.80 21.11
N GLU A 13 -9.44 -76.78 22.24
CA GLU A 13 -9.63 -75.80 23.29
C GLU A 13 -9.25 -74.46 22.66
N HIS A 14 -10.24 -73.84 22.03
CA HIS A 14 -10.11 -72.57 21.34
C HIS A 14 -9.62 -71.60 22.40
N ASP A 15 -8.35 -71.20 22.28
CA ASP A 15 -7.64 -70.38 23.27
C ASP A 15 -8.25 -68.97 23.32
N GLN A 16 -9.40 -68.86 24.00
CA GLN A 16 -10.17 -67.63 24.24
C GLN A 16 -9.32 -66.58 24.99
N SER A 17 -8.22 -67.01 25.63
CA SER A 17 -7.29 -66.14 26.34
C SER A 17 -6.43 -65.30 25.39
N LEU A 18 -6.08 -65.83 24.21
CA LEU A 18 -5.34 -65.08 23.18
C LEU A 18 -6.23 -64.04 22.52
N LEU A 19 -7.50 -64.36 22.23
CA LEU A 19 -8.44 -63.40 21.64
C LEU A 19 -8.76 -62.25 22.61
N THR A 20 -8.89 -62.51 23.91
CA THR A 20 -9.10 -61.47 24.93
C THR A 20 -7.88 -60.57 25.10
N ARG A 21 -6.65 -61.10 25.02
CA ARG A 21 -5.42 -60.31 25.11
C ARG A 21 -5.26 -59.30 23.97
N TRP A 22 -5.62 -59.67 22.74
CA TRP A 22 -5.52 -58.78 21.58
C TRP A 22 -6.65 -57.74 21.53
N ARG A 23 -7.81 -58.04 22.12
CA ARG A 23 -8.93 -57.09 22.24
C ARG A 23 -8.57 -55.87 23.06
N ILE A 24 -7.82 -56.03 24.16
CA ILE A 24 -7.37 -54.90 25.01
C ILE A 24 -6.51 -53.93 24.20
N TRP A 25 -5.53 -54.45 23.45
CA TRP A 25 -4.68 -53.64 22.58
C TRP A 25 -5.47 -52.97 21.44
N TYR A 26 -6.46 -53.66 20.87
CA TYR A 26 -7.36 -53.08 19.88
C TYR A 26 -8.16 -51.90 20.44
N PHE A 27 -8.79 -52.06 21.62
CA PHE A 27 -9.54 -50.97 22.25
C PHE A 27 -8.63 -49.83 22.70
N LEU A 28 -7.41 -50.12 23.16
CA LEU A 28 -6.43 -49.12 23.54
C LEU A 28 -5.94 -48.33 22.32
N ALA A 29 -5.68 -49.01 21.20
CA ALA A 29 -5.35 -48.37 19.93
C ALA A 29 -6.52 -47.52 19.39
N LEU A 30 -7.75 -48.02 19.47
CA LEU A 30 -8.95 -47.29 19.07
C LEU A 30 -9.18 -46.06 19.95
N ALA A 31 -8.97 -46.18 21.27
CA ALA A 31 -9.06 -45.07 22.20
C ALA A 31 -7.97 -44.02 21.95
N LEU A 32 -6.72 -44.43 21.69
CA LEU A 32 -5.64 -43.51 21.30
C LEU A 32 -5.96 -42.79 20.00
N LEU A 33 -6.50 -43.48 19.00
CA LEU A 33 -6.91 -42.88 17.72
C LEU A 33 -8.05 -41.87 17.93
N ALA A 34 -9.05 -42.21 18.75
CA ALA A 34 -10.14 -41.31 19.09
C ALA A 34 -9.64 -40.07 19.85
N ILE A 35 -8.75 -40.26 20.84
CA ILE A 35 -8.13 -39.16 21.60
C ILE A 35 -7.30 -38.26 20.67
N SER A 36 -6.55 -38.83 19.72
CA SER A 36 -5.79 -38.07 18.73
C SER A 36 -6.71 -37.23 17.85
N LEU A 37 -7.80 -37.82 17.33
CA LEU A 37 -8.72 -37.14 16.43
C LEU A 37 -9.51 -36.03 17.15
N ILE A 38 -9.94 -36.28 18.40
CA ILE A 38 -10.63 -35.30 19.23
C ILE A 38 -9.68 -34.19 19.68
N GLY A 39 -8.44 -34.53 20.03
CA GLY A 39 -7.43 -33.58 20.50
C GLY A 39 -7.00 -32.55 19.44
N GLN A 40 -7.09 -32.91 18.15
CA GLN A 40 -6.74 -32.01 17.03
C GLN A 40 -7.79 -30.92 16.76
N GLN A 41 -9.06 -31.15 17.12
CA GLN A 41 -10.16 -30.21 16.89
C GLN A 41 -9.95 -28.84 17.58
N PRO A 42 -9.65 -28.78 18.91
CA PRO A 42 -9.40 -27.49 19.57
C PRO A 42 -8.10 -26.84 19.09
N ILE A 43 -7.08 -27.62 18.73
CA ILE A 43 -5.80 -27.12 18.19
C ILE A 43 -6.08 -26.37 16.88
N ALA A 44 -6.77 -27.00 15.94
CA ALA A 44 -7.16 -26.37 14.69
C ALA A 44 -8.01 -25.13 14.92
N PHE A 45 -9.02 -25.18 15.80
CA PHE A 45 -9.89 -24.04 16.08
C PHE A 45 -9.15 -22.84 16.70
N LEU A 46 -8.14 -23.09 17.54
CA LEU A 46 -7.34 -22.05 18.19
C LEU A 46 -6.12 -21.61 17.36
N ALA A 47 -5.80 -22.31 16.27
CA ALA A 47 -4.58 -22.11 15.49
C ALA A 47 -4.38 -20.67 15.01
N LEU A 48 -5.43 -20.08 14.43
CA LEU A 48 -5.38 -18.70 13.90
C LEU A 48 -5.80 -17.63 14.92
N ARG A 49 -6.20 -18.02 16.14
CA ARG A 49 -6.56 -17.07 17.20
C ARG A 49 -5.31 -16.51 17.86
N HIS A 50 -5.42 -15.27 18.35
CA HIS A 50 -4.34 -14.55 19.04
C HIS A 50 -3.04 -14.47 18.23
N LEU A 51 -3.14 -14.40 16.91
CA LEU A 51 -2.04 -13.99 16.04
C LEU A 51 -2.14 -12.49 15.83
N VAL A 52 -1.10 -11.77 16.24
CA VAL A 52 -1.01 -10.33 16.01
C VAL A 52 -0.16 -10.10 14.79
N PHE A 53 -0.75 -9.47 13.78
CA PHE A 53 -0.08 -9.08 12.57
C PHE A 53 0.10 -7.56 12.55
N THR A 54 1.31 -7.10 12.24
CA THR A 54 1.59 -5.70 11.96
C THR A 54 2.29 -5.56 10.61
N GLN A 55 1.87 -4.59 9.80
CA GLN A 55 2.60 -4.13 8.61
C GLN A 55 2.81 -2.63 8.70
N GLY A 56 3.83 -2.16 8.00
CA GLY A 56 4.06 -0.74 7.81
C GLY A 56 5.07 -0.51 6.71
N VAL A 57 4.88 0.56 5.96
CA VAL A 57 5.79 1.00 4.91
C VAL A 57 6.68 2.12 5.44
N SER A 58 7.96 2.13 5.01
CA SER A 58 8.92 3.15 5.43
C SER A 58 8.48 4.58 5.08
N GLN A 59 7.84 4.76 3.93
CA GLN A 59 7.32 6.04 3.43
C GLN A 59 6.03 5.79 2.63
N HIS A 60 5.00 6.60 2.89
CA HIS A 60 3.69 6.42 2.24
C HIS A 60 3.60 7.12 0.87
N ASN A 61 4.46 8.11 0.63
CA ASN A 61 4.46 8.94 -0.57
C ASN A 61 5.88 8.95 -1.14
N VAL A 62 6.06 8.38 -2.33
CA VAL A 62 7.37 8.25 -2.98
C VAL A 62 7.27 8.55 -4.46
N PHE A 63 8.41 8.83 -5.11
CA PHE A 63 8.45 9.02 -6.55
C PHE A 63 8.73 7.70 -7.27
N PHE A 64 8.41 7.67 -8.56
CA PHE A 64 8.82 6.60 -9.44
C PHE A 64 10.35 6.40 -9.38
N GLY A 65 10.80 5.16 -9.28
CA GLY A 65 12.20 4.78 -9.18
C GLY A 65 12.74 4.75 -7.75
N ASP A 66 12.01 5.29 -6.77
CA ASP A 66 12.42 5.22 -5.38
C ASP A 66 12.31 3.80 -4.82
N GLU A 67 13.18 3.53 -3.84
CA GLU A 67 13.15 2.29 -3.08
C GLU A 67 12.41 2.46 -1.75
N VAL A 68 11.47 1.56 -1.49
CA VAL A 68 10.67 1.54 -0.28
C VAL A 68 10.84 0.22 0.44
N THR A 69 10.82 0.26 1.78
CA THR A 69 10.86 -0.95 2.60
C THR A 69 9.50 -1.23 3.21
N LEU A 70 8.92 -2.38 2.89
CA LEU A 70 7.74 -2.93 3.55
C LEU A 70 8.21 -3.81 4.73
N SER A 71 7.80 -3.44 5.94
CA SER A 71 8.03 -4.20 7.15
C SER A 71 6.77 -4.97 7.53
N MET A 72 6.92 -6.27 7.83
CA MET A 72 5.84 -7.15 8.24
C MET A 72 6.29 -7.93 9.47
N SER A 73 5.48 -7.96 10.51
CA SER A 73 5.73 -8.73 11.73
C SER A 73 4.50 -9.53 12.13
N ILE A 74 4.74 -10.78 12.49
CA ILE A 74 3.72 -11.71 12.99
C ILE A 74 4.15 -12.13 14.40
N GLU A 75 3.21 -12.20 15.33
CA GLU A 75 3.46 -12.60 16.72
C GLU A 75 2.44 -13.65 17.19
N ASN A 76 2.95 -14.72 17.79
CA ASN A 76 2.13 -15.79 18.38
C ASN A 76 1.81 -15.48 19.84
N GLN A 77 0.69 -14.82 20.16
CA GLN A 77 0.37 -14.51 21.56
C GLN A 77 -0.26 -15.68 22.33
N LYS A 78 0.05 -16.92 21.94
CA LYS A 78 -0.45 -18.14 22.57
C LYS A 78 0.65 -19.16 22.78
N PHE A 79 0.35 -20.09 23.68
CA PHE A 79 1.22 -21.22 24.02
C PHE A 79 1.21 -22.33 22.93
N LEU A 80 0.26 -22.28 22.00
CA LEU A 80 0.13 -23.30 20.95
C LEU A 80 1.19 -23.10 19.85
N LEU A 81 1.94 -24.16 19.56
CA LEU A 81 2.84 -24.25 18.42
C LEU A 81 2.01 -24.36 17.12
N LEU A 82 2.36 -23.60 16.09
CA LEU A 82 1.77 -23.74 14.76
C LEU A 82 2.77 -24.46 13.86
N PRO A 83 2.55 -25.74 13.54
CA PRO A 83 3.47 -26.51 12.68
C PRO A 83 3.48 -25.96 11.25
N TRP A 84 2.34 -25.40 10.83
CA TRP A 84 2.15 -24.79 9.53
C TRP A 84 1.38 -23.48 9.70
N LEU A 85 2.03 -22.37 9.39
CA LEU A 85 1.39 -21.08 9.19
C LEU A 85 1.85 -20.52 7.84
N GLN A 86 0.90 -20.32 6.94
CA GLN A 86 1.04 -19.64 5.66
C GLN A 86 0.41 -18.27 5.80
N VAL A 87 1.16 -17.23 5.43
CA VAL A 87 0.63 -15.88 5.35
C VAL A 87 0.86 -15.36 3.95
N GLU A 88 -0.16 -14.72 3.40
CA GLU A 88 -0.22 -14.16 2.07
C GLU A 88 -0.66 -12.70 2.18
N ASN A 89 0.15 -11.81 1.60
CA ASN A 89 -0.13 -10.38 1.56
C ASN A 89 -0.16 -9.95 0.08
N PRO A 90 -1.34 -9.83 -0.54
CA PRO A 90 -1.46 -9.42 -1.93
C PRO A 90 -1.15 -7.93 -2.09
N ILE A 91 -0.56 -7.57 -3.23
CA ILE A 91 -0.23 -6.19 -3.59
C ILE A 91 -1.00 -5.82 -4.85
N THR A 92 -1.82 -4.78 -4.79
CA THR A 92 -2.64 -4.32 -5.93
C THR A 92 -2.47 -2.82 -6.13
N PRO A 93 -2.05 -2.34 -7.32
CA PRO A 93 -1.45 -3.07 -8.45
C PRO A 93 -0.06 -3.68 -8.12
N PRO A 94 0.46 -4.64 -8.91
CA PRO A 94 1.72 -5.32 -8.61
C PRO A 94 2.93 -4.37 -8.68
N LEU A 95 3.91 -4.59 -7.79
CA LEU A 95 5.17 -3.83 -7.73
C LEU A 95 6.37 -4.77 -7.81
N THR A 96 7.48 -4.29 -8.35
CA THR A 96 8.72 -5.07 -8.48
C THR A 96 9.46 -5.15 -7.14
N LEU A 97 9.65 -6.36 -6.61
CA LEU A 97 10.44 -6.61 -5.40
C LEU A 97 11.94 -6.82 -5.72
N LEU A 98 12.84 -6.15 -4.99
CA LEU A 98 14.27 -6.05 -5.34
C LEU A 98 15.18 -7.18 -4.84
N ARG A 99 14.70 -8.23 -4.13
CA ARG A 99 15.65 -9.18 -3.50
C ARG A 99 15.31 -10.68 -3.51
N LYS A 100 16.27 -11.41 -4.12
CA LYS A 100 16.89 -12.73 -3.89
C LYS A 100 16.04 -13.93 -3.42
N ARG A 101 15.87 -14.88 -4.35
CA ARG A 101 16.07 -16.33 -4.18
C ARG A 101 15.42 -16.96 -2.95
N THR A 102 14.08 -17.05 -2.91
CA THR A 102 13.42 -18.29 -2.43
C THR A 102 12.00 -18.39 -3.00
N MET A 103 11.70 -19.56 -3.54
CA MET A 103 10.41 -20.06 -4.01
C MET A 103 9.85 -19.41 -5.28
N LYS A 104 9.54 -20.27 -6.25
CA LYS A 104 8.88 -19.91 -7.52
C LYS A 104 7.67 -19.03 -7.20
N LEU A 105 7.77 -17.73 -7.48
CA LEU A 105 6.61 -16.85 -7.54
C LEU A 105 5.75 -17.37 -8.69
N GLN A 106 4.67 -18.06 -8.36
CA GLN A 106 3.64 -18.37 -9.34
C GLN A 106 3.02 -17.04 -9.77
N ARG A 107 3.11 -16.79 -11.07
CA ARG A 107 2.42 -15.72 -11.78
C ARG A 107 0.92 -15.98 -11.72
N VAL A 108 0.32 -15.69 -10.59
CA VAL A 108 -1.11 -15.42 -10.44
C VAL A 108 -1.22 -13.90 -10.31
N GLU A 109 -2.30 -13.29 -10.78
CA GLU A 109 -2.53 -11.83 -10.87
C GLU A 109 -2.32 -11.02 -9.56
N HIS A 110 -1.94 -11.66 -8.45
CA HIS A 110 -1.64 -11.05 -7.16
C HIS A 110 -0.25 -11.51 -6.68
N ASP A 111 0.69 -10.57 -6.57
CA ASP A 111 2.04 -10.87 -6.08
C ASP A 111 1.96 -11.23 -4.59
N THR A 112 2.17 -12.49 -4.26
CA THR A 112 1.87 -13.04 -2.93
C THR A 112 3.16 -13.38 -2.21
N ILE A 113 3.44 -12.66 -1.12
CA ILE A 113 4.54 -12.97 -0.22
C ILE A 113 4.12 -14.17 0.65
N SER A 114 4.46 -15.39 0.22
CA SER A 114 4.20 -16.61 0.99
C SER A 114 5.35 -16.94 1.94
N SER A 115 5.07 -17.14 3.22
CA SER A 115 6.05 -17.66 4.18
C SER A 115 5.47 -18.80 5.00
N THR A 116 6.11 -19.97 4.95
CA THR A 116 5.77 -21.14 5.76
C THR A 116 6.69 -21.19 6.98
N TRP A 117 6.12 -21.22 8.18
CA TRP A 117 6.89 -21.33 9.42
C TRP A 117 6.35 -22.44 10.32
N LEU A 118 7.26 -23.12 11.03
CA LEU A 118 6.96 -23.62 12.36
C LEU A 118 7.00 -22.42 13.31
N PHE A 119 5.85 -22.01 13.81
CA PHE A 119 5.72 -20.85 14.68
C PHE A 119 5.64 -21.32 16.13
N TRP A 120 6.69 -21.01 16.90
CA TRP A 120 6.76 -21.40 18.30
C TRP A 120 5.84 -20.54 19.18
N SER A 121 5.61 -21.00 20.41
CA SER A 121 4.84 -20.27 21.41
C SER A 121 5.51 -18.93 21.72
N PHE A 122 4.74 -17.84 21.75
CA PHE A 122 5.24 -16.49 22.03
C PHE A 122 6.35 -16.00 21.09
N GLN A 123 6.51 -16.63 19.91
CA GLN A 123 7.49 -16.21 18.92
C GLN A 123 6.99 -14.99 18.14
N ARG A 124 7.89 -14.03 17.89
CA ARG A 124 7.70 -12.94 16.95
C ARG A 124 8.67 -13.09 15.78
N VAL A 125 8.18 -13.00 14.56
CA VAL A 125 8.98 -13.04 13.33
C VAL A 125 8.72 -11.76 12.56
N SER A 126 9.80 -11.06 12.21
CA SER A 126 9.76 -9.85 11.39
C SER A 126 10.50 -10.08 10.07
N ARG A 127 9.94 -9.56 8.97
CA ARG A 127 10.54 -9.57 7.64
C ARG A 127 10.42 -8.20 7.01
N SER A 128 11.46 -7.84 6.25
CA SER A 128 11.52 -6.58 5.50
C SER A 128 11.76 -6.87 4.03
N TYR A 129 10.93 -6.29 3.17
CA TYR A 129 11.01 -6.41 1.72
C TYR A 129 11.36 -5.06 1.10
N ARG A 130 12.38 -5.03 0.23
CA ARG A 130 12.71 -3.83 -0.56
C ARG A 130 11.93 -3.87 -1.86
N ILE A 131 11.24 -2.78 -2.17
CA ILE A 131 10.35 -2.61 -3.30
C ILE A 131 10.91 -1.48 -4.17
N LEU A 132 11.04 -1.72 -5.47
CA LEU A 132 11.33 -0.67 -6.44
C LEU A 132 10.03 -0.15 -7.04
N CYS A 133 9.77 1.15 -6.90
CA CYS A 133 8.53 1.75 -7.34
C CYS A 133 8.55 2.04 -8.84
N GLN A 134 8.27 1.03 -9.68
CA GLN A 134 8.32 1.15 -11.15
C GLN A 134 6.96 1.37 -11.82
N SER A 135 5.90 1.57 -11.03
CA SER A 135 4.58 1.92 -11.53
C SER A 135 4.04 3.03 -10.64
N ARG A 136 3.49 4.08 -11.26
CA ARG A 136 2.82 5.15 -10.53
C ARG A 136 1.43 4.69 -10.07
N GLY A 137 0.89 5.35 -9.05
CA GLY A 137 -0.47 5.13 -8.56
C GLY A 137 -0.54 4.77 -7.08
N ILE A 138 -1.73 4.38 -6.65
CA ILE A 138 -1.98 3.94 -5.28
C ILE A 138 -1.84 2.42 -5.26
N HIS A 139 -0.88 1.92 -4.50
CA HIS A 139 -0.65 0.50 -4.26
C HIS A 139 -1.15 0.15 -2.86
N VAL A 140 -2.00 -0.86 -2.78
CA VAL A 140 -2.58 -1.35 -1.54
C VAL A 140 -1.98 -2.71 -1.22
N PHE A 141 -1.42 -2.84 -0.02
CA PHE A 141 -1.00 -4.11 0.58
C PHE A 141 -2.14 -4.64 1.45
N GLY A 142 -2.57 -5.87 1.18
CA GLY A 142 -3.66 -6.53 1.88
C GLY A 142 -4.91 -6.70 1.01
N PRO A 143 -5.93 -7.40 1.51
CA PRO A 143 -6.07 -7.92 2.86
C PRO A 143 -5.15 -9.12 3.14
N ILE A 144 -4.81 -9.35 4.40
CA ILE A 144 -3.90 -10.45 4.76
C ILE A 144 -4.69 -11.75 4.85
N HIS A 145 -4.25 -12.74 4.09
CA HIS A 145 -4.77 -14.09 4.14
C HIS A 145 -3.82 -14.97 4.95
N MET A 146 -4.36 -15.68 5.93
CA MET A 146 -3.60 -16.61 6.76
C MET A 146 -4.21 -18.00 6.66
N GLY A 147 -3.38 -18.99 6.40
CA GLY A 147 -3.74 -20.41 6.41
C GLY A 147 -2.94 -21.15 7.48
N SER A 148 -3.57 -22.03 8.23
CA SER A 148 -2.88 -22.95 9.14
C SER A 148 -3.50 -24.32 9.05
N SER A 149 -2.65 -25.35 9.13
CA SER A 149 -3.07 -26.75 9.08
C SER A 149 -2.49 -27.53 10.25
N ASP A 150 -3.16 -28.62 10.61
CA ASP A 150 -2.69 -29.60 11.60
C ASP A 150 -1.46 -30.38 11.06
N PRO A 151 -0.57 -30.98 11.88
CA PRO A 151 0.58 -31.73 11.39
C PRO A 151 0.25 -32.85 10.39
N PHE A 152 -0.99 -33.37 10.42
CA PHE A 152 -1.47 -34.42 9.51
C PHE A 152 -2.17 -33.88 8.26
N GLY A 153 -2.39 -32.55 8.15
CA GLY A 153 -3.02 -31.93 6.99
C GLY A 153 -4.52 -32.19 6.84
N TRP A 154 -5.21 -32.61 7.91
CA TRP A 154 -6.63 -32.99 7.85
C TRP A 154 -7.59 -31.83 8.07
N LEU A 155 -7.14 -30.81 8.80
CA LEU A 155 -7.96 -29.70 9.26
C LEU A 155 -7.28 -28.40 8.86
N ASP A 156 -7.70 -27.87 7.71
CA ASP A 156 -7.26 -26.57 7.25
C ASP A 156 -8.12 -25.46 7.86
N ARG A 157 -7.46 -24.37 8.23
CA ARG A 157 -8.09 -23.16 8.72
C ARG A 157 -7.57 -21.99 7.93
N GLU A 158 -8.50 -21.12 7.56
CA GLU A 158 -8.21 -19.88 6.89
C GLU A 158 -8.78 -18.72 7.71
N ALA A 159 -8.05 -17.62 7.76
CA ALA A 159 -8.51 -16.36 8.32
C ALA A 159 -8.12 -15.23 7.38
N ARG A 160 -9.00 -14.23 7.29
CA ARG A 160 -8.74 -12.99 6.57
C ARG A 160 -8.69 -11.86 7.59
N LEU A 161 -7.58 -11.13 7.62
CA LEU A 161 -7.43 -9.94 8.43
C LEU A 161 -7.63 -8.72 7.53
N PRO A 162 -8.58 -7.82 7.84
CA PRO A 162 -8.81 -6.59 7.10
C PRO A 162 -7.74 -5.55 7.47
N LEU A 163 -6.47 -5.91 7.35
CA LEU A 163 -5.34 -5.03 7.55
C LEU A 163 -4.83 -4.58 6.18
N TYR A 164 -4.86 -3.27 5.97
CA TYR A 164 -4.46 -2.63 4.73
C TYR A 164 -3.37 -1.61 5.00
N GLU A 165 -2.48 -1.45 4.03
CA GLU A 165 -1.43 -0.45 4.05
C GLU A 165 -1.34 0.16 2.64
N MET A 166 -1.12 1.46 2.53
CA MET A 166 -1.18 2.17 1.25
C MET A 166 0.15 2.87 0.94
N LEU A 167 0.59 2.73 -0.31
CA LEU A 167 1.75 3.40 -0.87
C LEU A 167 1.34 4.18 -2.12
N LEU A 168 1.49 5.49 -2.07
CA LEU A 168 1.30 6.39 -3.21
C LEU A 168 2.64 6.59 -3.92
N VAL A 169 2.70 6.15 -5.18
CA VAL A 169 3.83 6.39 -6.07
C VAL A 169 3.46 7.50 -7.03
N TYR A 170 4.15 8.64 -6.92
CA TYR A 170 4.04 9.75 -7.87
C TYR A 170 4.63 9.34 -9.23
N PRO A 171 4.13 9.94 -10.33
CA PRO A 171 4.67 9.71 -11.66
C PRO A 171 6.16 10.06 -11.75
N LEU A 172 6.82 9.51 -12.77
CA LEU A 172 8.18 9.87 -13.12
C LEU A 172 8.28 11.39 -13.38
N THR A 173 9.25 12.02 -12.75
CA THR A 173 9.59 13.42 -12.98
C THR A 173 11.00 13.52 -13.52
N VAL A 174 11.19 14.41 -14.49
CA VAL A 174 12.48 14.67 -15.13
C VAL A 174 12.82 16.14 -14.87
N PRO A 175 14.06 16.46 -14.46
CA PRO A 175 14.46 17.85 -14.27
C PRO A 175 14.34 18.64 -15.57
N LEU A 176 13.72 19.82 -15.48
CA LEU A 176 13.54 20.73 -16.61
C LEU A 176 14.42 21.96 -16.38
N GLU A 177 15.26 22.33 -17.35
CA GLU A 177 16.14 23.49 -17.21
C GLU A 177 15.36 24.79 -17.38
N THR A 178 14.69 24.97 -18.53
CA THR A 178 13.82 26.11 -18.79
C THR A 178 12.69 25.70 -19.74
N LEU A 179 11.45 26.08 -19.41
CA LEU A 179 10.29 25.84 -20.28
C LEU A 179 10.06 26.97 -21.29
N GLY A 180 10.88 28.02 -21.27
CA GLY A 180 10.72 29.20 -22.14
C GLY A 180 9.34 29.86 -22.02
N LEU A 181 8.61 29.60 -20.93
CA LEU A 181 7.28 30.16 -20.72
C LEU A 181 7.41 31.66 -20.72
N ALA A 182 6.65 32.31 -21.62
CA ALA A 182 6.59 33.75 -21.67
C ALA A 182 6.20 34.25 -20.27
N SER A 183 7.18 34.79 -19.55
CA SER A 183 6.91 35.57 -18.37
C SER A 183 5.93 36.66 -18.81
N ILE A 184 4.82 36.83 -18.10
CA ILE A 184 3.99 38.04 -18.21
C ILE A 184 4.76 39.20 -17.55
N ARG A 185 6.02 39.37 -17.94
CA ARG A 185 6.77 40.60 -17.86
C ARG A 185 6.66 41.21 -19.26
N PRO A 186 5.80 42.19 -19.48
CA PRO A 186 6.05 43.14 -20.56
C PRO A 186 7.32 43.91 -20.14
N GLN A 187 8.50 43.40 -20.49
CA GLN A 187 9.66 44.27 -20.63
C GLN A 187 9.46 45.02 -21.94
N GLY A 188 8.78 46.16 -21.86
CA GLY A 188 8.49 47.01 -23.01
C GLY A 188 7.04 47.48 -23.00
N GLU A 189 6.87 48.78 -22.71
CA GLU A 189 5.84 49.79 -23.10
C GLU A 189 4.37 49.41 -23.39
N TYR A 190 3.94 48.16 -23.29
CA TYR A 190 2.55 47.77 -23.43
C TYR A 190 1.93 47.59 -22.04
N ALA A 191 1.25 48.66 -21.62
CA ALA A 191 0.35 48.67 -20.48
C ALA A 191 -0.80 47.66 -20.70
N THR A 192 -0.56 46.39 -20.39
CA THR A 192 -1.65 45.43 -20.25
C THR A 192 -2.40 45.78 -18.96
N GLN A 193 -3.66 46.21 -19.10
CA GLN A 193 -4.58 46.66 -18.03
C GLN A 193 -4.99 45.58 -17.01
N ARG A 194 -4.20 44.53 -16.79
CA ARG A 194 -4.52 43.47 -15.82
C ARG A 194 -3.41 43.35 -14.78
N TYR A 195 -3.28 44.38 -13.94
CA TYR A 195 -2.65 44.25 -12.63
C TYR A 195 -3.55 43.35 -11.78
N LEU A 196 -3.20 42.07 -11.64
CA LEU A 196 -4.11 41.12 -11.01
C LEU A 196 -4.31 41.41 -9.52
N LEU A 197 -3.26 41.86 -8.80
CA LEU A 197 -3.32 42.27 -7.39
C LEU A 197 -2.14 43.22 -7.06
N GLU A 198 -2.43 44.35 -6.44
CA GLU A 198 -1.43 45.24 -5.83
C GLU A 198 -1.17 44.80 -4.38
N ASP A 199 0.06 44.94 -3.90
CA ASP A 199 0.41 44.62 -2.50
C ASP A 199 0.24 45.86 -1.60
N PRO A 200 -0.73 45.90 -0.67
CA PRO A 200 -0.95 47.05 0.23
C PRO A 200 0.24 47.36 1.15
N LEU A 201 1.18 46.42 1.31
CA LEU A 201 2.41 46.60 2.10
C LEU A 201 3.53 47.26 1.29
N ARG A 202 3.49 47.18 -0.04
CA ARG A 202 4.53 47.69 -0.93
C ARG A 202 4.12 49.03 -1.53
N TYR A 203 4.28 50.08 -0.74
CA TYR A 203 4.01 51.45 -1.17
C TYR A 203 5.06 51.93 -2.19
N ALA A 204 4.62 52.27 -3.40
CA ALA A 204 5.47 52.74 -4.50
C ALA A 204 5.53 54.27 -4.60
N GLY A 205 4.47 54.99 -4.20
CA GLY A 205 4.43 56.44 -4.31
C GLY A 205 3.03 57.05 -4.22
N VAL A 206 2.88 58.26 -4.77
CA VAL A 206 1.63 59.04 -4.71
C VAL A 206 1.30 59.62 -6.09
N ARG A 207 0.02 59.64 -6.46
CA ARG A 207 -0.51 60.41 -7.60
C ARG A 207 -1.66 61.31 -7.21
N ASP A 208 -2.06 62.19 -8.11
CA ASP A 208 -3.31 62.93 -8.01
C ASP A 208 -4.51 61.98 -7.90
N TYR A 209 -5.40 62.29 -6.97
CA TYR A 209 -6.65 61.57 -6.78
C TYR A 209 -7.59 61.87 -7.93
N VAL A 210 -8.16 60.83 -8.53
CA VAL A 210 -9.17 60.94 -9.58
C VAL A 210 -10.49 60.42 -9.04
N ILE A 211 -11.60 61.06 -9.45
CA ILE A 211 -12.94 60.62 -9.08
C ILE A 211 -13.16 59.19 -9.61
N GLY A 212 -13.32 58.24 -8.68
CA GLY A 212 -13.36 56.80 -8.95
C GLY A 212 -12.31 56.00 -8.18
N ASP A 213 -11.28 56.67 -7.64
CA ASP A 213 -10.31 56.04 -6.74
C ASP A 213 -10.94 55.69 -5.38
N ASP A 214 -10.53 54.55 -4.79
CA ASP A 214 -10.99 54.15 -3.45
C ASP A 214 -10.54 55.19 -2.39
N PRO A 215 -11.47 55.79 -1.62
CA PRO A 215 -11.14 56.77 -0.58
C PRO A 215 -10.18 56.24 0.50
N ARG A 216 -10.14 54.93 0.72
CA ARG A 216 -9.20 54.30 1.68
C ARG A 216 -7.74 54.42 1.24
N ARG A 217 -7.50 54.70 -0.04
CA ARG A 217 -6.16 54.88 -0.62
C ARG A 217 -5.66 56.32 -0.53
N ILE A 218 -6.41 57.24 0.08
CA ILE A 218 -5.96 58.63 0.23
C ILE A 218 -4.71 58.70 1.14
N HIS A 219 -3.66 59.35 0.65
CA HIS A 219 -2.47 59.65 1.43
C HIS A 219 -2.64 60.99 2.16
N TRP A 220 -3.24 60.95 3.35
CA TRP A 220 -3.58 62.16 4.12
C TRP A 220 -2.41 63.12 4.33
N LYS A 221 -1.22 62.60 4.67
CA LYS A 221 -0.02 63.44 4.90
C LYS A 221 0.46 64.17 3.62
N ALA A 222 0.31 63.56 2.45
CA ALA A 222 0.72 64.18 1.18
C ALA A 222 -0.34 65.18 0.72
N SER A 223 -1.61 64.84 0.93
CA SER A 223 -2.75 65.72 0.63
C SER A 223 -2.71 66.99 1.49
N ALA A 224 -2.37 66.87 2.77
CA ALA A 224 -2.21 68.02 3.67
C ALA A 224 -1.08 68.98 3.24
N HIS A 225 0.00 68.46 2.65
CA HIS A 225 1.13 69.28 2.22
C HIS A 225 0.89 69.97 0.87
N THR A 226 0.17 69.31 -0.05
CA THR A 226 -0.10 69.86 -1.40
C THR A 226 -1.44 70.59 -1.52
N GLY A 227 -2.33 70.48 -0.53
CA GLY A 227 -3.66 71.11 -0.56
C GLY A 227 -4.66 70.44 -1.51
N ALA A 228 -4.26 69.38 -2.20
CA ALA A 228 -5.08 68.60 -3.12
C ALA A 228 -5.10 67.13 -2.70
N LEU A 229 -6.19 66.41 -3.01
CA LEU A 229 -6.29 64.99 -2.68
C LEU A 229 -5.28 64.17 -3.48
N ARG A 230 -4.59 63.29 -2.76
CA ARG A 230 -3.53 62.44 -3.29
C ARG A 230 -3.80 60.97 -2.97
N SER A 231 -3.69 60.08 -3.95
CA SER A 231 -3.90 58.63 -3.80
C SER A 231 -2.57 57.87 -3.73
N LYS A 232 -2.49 56.86 -2.87
CA LYS A 232 -1.35 55.93 -2.73
C LYS A 232 -1.26 55.03 -3.97
N ILE A 233 -0.05 54.88 -4.50
CA ILE A 233 0.31 53.89 -5.52
C ILE A 233 1.05 52.76 -4.81
N TYR A 234 0.67 51.54 -5.11
CA TYR A 234 1.32 50.33 -4.60
C TYR A 234 2.08 49.63 -5.74
N GLU A 235 3.16 48.93 -5.41
CA GLU A 235 3.86 48.11 -6.38
C GLU A 235 2.95 46.95 -6.81
N PRO A 236 2.89 46.63 -8.12
CA PRO A 236 2.16 45.46 -8.58
C PRO A 236 2.84 44.21 -8.04
N SER A 237 2.05 43.32 -7.41
CA SER A 237 2.54 42.00 -7.04
C SER A 237 2.44 41.08 -8.26
N SER A 238 3.57 40.55 -8.74
CA SER A 238 3.55 39.53 -9.79
C SER A 238 3.38 38.16 -9.15
N LEU A 239 2.14 37.68 -9.08
CA LEU A 239 1.88 36.29 -8.72
C LEU A 239 2.15 35.43 -9.95
N ARG A 240 3.22 34.63 -9.92
CA ARG A 240 3.47 33.61 -10.94
C ARG A 240 2.48 32.47 -10.72
N ARG A 241 1.52 32.32 -11.63
CA ARG A 241 0.53 31.23 -11.62
C ARG A 241 0.76 30.37 -12.86
N LEU A 242 0.71 29.06 -12.67
CA LEU A 242 0.78 28.08 -13.74
C LEU A 242 -0.44 27.17 -13.62
N LEU A 243 -1.16 26.99 -14.72
CA LEU A 243 -2.24 26.03 -14.83
C LEU A 243 -1.79 24.93 -15.80
N VAL A 244 -1.71 23.70 -15.30
CA VAL A 244 -1.41 22.52 -16.11
C VAL A 244 -2.73 21.80 -16.36
N LEU A 245 -3.17 21.81 -17.62
CA LEU A 245 -4.35 21.07 -18.07
C LEU A 245 -3.87 19.80 -18.77
N LEU A 246 -4.12 18.66 -18.14
CA LEU A 246 -3.78 17.36 -18.67
C LEU A 246 -5.06 16.72 -19.21
N ASP A 247 -5.14 16.56 -20.53
CA ASP A 247 -6.17 15.74 -21.16
C ASP A 247 -5.62 14.32 -21.36
N VAL A 248 -6.31 13.35 -20.76
CA VAL A 248 -5.92 11.93 -20.78
C VAL A 248 -6.89 11.12 -21.65
N TRP A 249 -7.86 11.78 -22.29
CA TRP A 249 -8.88 11.12 -23.09
C TRP A 249 -8.39 10.86 -24.52
N ASN A 250 -8.37 9.60 -24.94
CA ASN A 250 -8.03 9.26 -26.32
C ASN A 250 -9.29 9.30 -27.21
N TYR A 251 -9.44 10.33 -28.05
CA TYR A 251 -10.52 10.42 -29.05
C TYR A 251 -10.27 9.59 -30.31
N SER A 252 -9.04 9.11 -30.55
CA SER A 252 -8.61 8.72 -31.90
C SER A 252 -8.99 7.30 -32.34
N ASP A 253 -9.31 6.38 -31.43
CA ASP A 253 -9.74 5.02 -31.82
C ASP A 253 -10.38 4.27 -30.62
N LEU A 254 -11.70 4.37 -30.45
CA LEU A 254 -12.44 3.63 -29.40
C LEU A 254 -12.18 2.11 -29.46
N ALA A 255 -11.79 1.60 -30.63
CA ALA A 255 -11.50 0.19 -30.85
C ALA A 255 -10.11 -0.26 -30.37
N LYS A 256 -9.13 0.65 -30.22
CA LYS A 256 -7.74 0.29 -29.83
C LYS A 256 -7.40 0.55 -28.37
N GLY A 257 -8.29 1.20 -27.61
CA GLY A 257 -8.03 1.59 -26.23
C GLY A 257 -7.04 2.77 -26.12
N PRO A 258 -6.78 3.27 -24.91
CA PRO A 258 -5.77 4.29 -24.68
C PRO A 258 -4.37 3.73 -24.97
N ASP A 259 -3.55 4.50 -25.67
CA ASP A 259 -2.12 4.23 -25.75
C ASP A 259 -1.50 4.56 -24.39
N LEU A 260 -1.24 3.52 -23.60
CA LEU A 260 -0.74 3.64 -22.23
C LEU A 260 0.61 4.37 -22.20
N ASP A 261 1.46 4.18 -23.21
CA ASP A 261 2.80 4.78 -23.22
C ASP A 261 2.72 6.31 -23.41
N ILE A 262 1.85 6.78 -24.31
CA ILE A 262 1.60 8.21 -24.51
C ILE A 262 0.96 8.82 -23.26
N GLN A 263 0.02 8.10 -22.64
CA GLN A 263 -0.61 8.54 -21.39
C GLN A 263 0.43 8.69 -20.26
N GLU A 264 1.28 7.69 -20.05
CA GLU A 264 2.36 7.75 -19.07
C GLU A 264 3.32 8.91 -19.35
N LEU A 265 3.72 9.10 -20.61
CA LEU A 265 4.60 10.19 -21.01
C LEU A 265 3.98 11.56 -20.72
N THR A 266 2.69 11.74 -21.03
CA THR A 266 1.99 13.02 -20.82
C THR A 266 1.81 13.31 -19.33
N ILE A 267 1.51 12.29 -18.52
CA ILE A 267 1.46 12.40 -17.06
C ILE A 267 2.83 12.76 -16.49
N ALA A 268 3.89 12.10 -16.94
CA ALA A 268 5.26 12.38 -16.52
C ALA A 268 5.70 13.80 -16.89
N ALA A 269 5.36 14.27 -18.10
CA ALA A 269 5.61 15.64 -18.54
C ALA A 269 4.86 16.66 -17.67
N ALA A 270 3.56 16.44 -17.43
CA ALA A 270 2.75 17.32 -16.57
C ALA A 270 3.29 17.39 -15.13
N ALA A 271 3.69 16.24 -14.57
CA ALA A 271 4.29 16.17 -13.25
C ALA A 271 5.64 16.90 -13.19
N SER A 272 6.49 16.72 -14.22
CA SER A 272 7.79 17.41 -14.34
C SER A 272 7.62 18.93 -14.39
N ILE A 273 6.65 19.41 -15.18
CA ILE A 273 6.28 20.84 -15.25
C ILE A 273 5.81 21.34 -13.88
N GLY A 274 5.01 20.54 -13.16
CA GLY A 274 4.54 20.87 -11.81
C GLY A 274 5.67 20.98 -10.79
N VAL A 275 6.62 20.05 -10.80
CA VAL A 275 7.81 20.10 -9.94
C VAL A 275 8.67 21.32 -10.26
N TRP A 276 8.98 21.54 -11.54
CA TRP A 276 9.72 22.71 -12.00
C TRP A 276 9.06 24.03 -11.57
N ALA A 277 7.73 24.11 -11.68
CA ALA A 277 6.98 25.31 -11.29
C ALA A 277 7.05 25.57 -9.78
N LEU A 278 7.05 24.51 -8.96
CA LEU A 278 7.24 24.64 -7.51
C LEU A 278 8.65 25.13 -7.17
N GLU A 279 9.68 24.65 -7.88
CA GLU A 279 11.07 25.08 -7.72
C GLU A 279 11.26 26.56 -8.12
N GLU A 280 10.60 27.01 -9.20
CA GLU A 280 10.61 28.40 -9.68
C GLU A 280 9.71 29.37 -8.90
N GLY A 281 9.06 28.89 -7.82
CA GLY A 281 8.26 29.70 -6.92
C GLY A 281 6.88 30.11 -7.47
N TYR A 282 6.31 29.33 -8.39
CA TYR A 282 4.91 29.49 -8.79
C TYR A 282 3.97 29.13 -7.63
N LEU A 283 2.91 29.92 -7.43
CA LEU A 283 1.94 29.70 -6.36
C LEU A 283 1.03 28.51 -6.65
N ARG A 284 0.78 27.70 -5.62
CA ARG A 284 -0.25 26.66 -5.62
C ARG A 284 -1.63 27.34 -5.56
N SER A 285 -2.40 27.32 -6.65
CA SER A 285 -3.84 27.57 -6.55
C SER A 285 -4.51 26.23 -6.21
N PHE A 286 -5.13 26.16 -5.03
CA PHE A 286 -6.06 25.09 -4.67
C PHE A 286 -7.44 25.38 -5.25
#